data_AF-N9NG66-F1
#
_entry.id   AF-N9NG66-F1
#
_cell.length_a   1.000
_cell.length_b   1.000
_cell.length_c   1.000
_cell.angle_alpha   90.00
_cell.angle_beta   90.00
_cell.angle_gamma   90.00
#
_symmetry.space_group_name_H-M   'P 1'
#
loop_
_entity.id
_entity.type
_entity.pdbx_description
1 polymer ?
#
loop_
_entity_poly.entity_id
_entity_poly.type
_entity_poly.pdbx_seq_one_letter_code
_entity_poly.pdbx_strand_id
1 'polypeptide(L)'
;MKFLQATLILLFAAAFTACSSPNDTTKALKAQGFTDIETYGRAFFACSEDDTFATKFTATNPKGERVAGTVCSGWLKGATIRYD
;
A
#
# COMPACT_ATOMS: atom_id res chain seq x y z
N MET A 1 22.78 30.75 -1.00
CA MET A 1 23.09 29.43 -0.39
C MET A 1 21.97 28.93 0.55
N LYS A 2 21.44 29.74 1.47
CA LYS A 2 20.31 29.36 2.35
C LYS A 2 19.03 28.94 1.59
N PHE A 3 18.69 29.64 0.52
CA PHE A 3 17.52 29.31 -0.32
C PHE A 3 17.66 27.98 -1.06
N LEU A 4 18.89 27.61 -1.49
CA LEU A 4 19.17 26.36 -2.20
C LEU A 4 19.07 25.13 -1.26
N GLN A 5 19.47 25.28 0.01
CA GLN A 5 19.27 24.24 1.02
C GLN A 5 17.80 24.02 1.36
N ALA A 6 17.00 25.09 1.46
CA ALA A 6 15.57 24.98 1.74
C ALA A 6 14.81 24.23 0.64
N THR A 7 15.19 24.43 -0.63
CA THR A 7 14.57 23.70 -1.76
C THR A 7 14.87 22.21 -1.73
N LEU A 8 16.10 21.83 -1.34
CA LEU A 8 16.52 20.42 -1.27
C LEU A 8 15.80 19.65 -0.15
N ILE A 9 15.56 20.30 1.00
CA ILE A 9 14.80 19.72 2.12
C ILE A 9 13.33 19.50 1.73
N LEU A 10 12.74 20.43 0.98
CA LEU A 10 11.35 20.33 0.54
C LEU A 10 11.14 19.18 -0.47
N LEU A 11 12.10 18.98 -1.37
CA LEU A 11 12.12 17.84 -2.31
C LEU A 11 12.26 16.49 -1.58
N PHE A 12 13.05 16.43 -0.52
CA PHE A 12 13.24 15.20 0.27
C PHE A 12 12.00 14.86 1.11
N ALA A 13 11.30 15.87 1.66
CA ALA A 13 10.07 15.65 2.42
C ALA A 13 8.92 15.14 1.54
N ALA A 14 8.83 15.56 0.28
CA ALA A 14 7.82 15.08 -0.66
C ALA A 14 7.98 13.59 -1.03
N ALA A 15 9.20 13.05 -0.95
CA ALA A 15 9.49 11.64 -1.25
C ALA A 15 8.86 10.66 -0.24
N PHE A 16 8.42 11.12 0.94
CA PHE A 16 7.75 10.29 1.94
C PHE A 16 6.25 10.06 1.64
N THR A 17 5.67 10.67 0.61
CA THR A 17 4.24 10.54 0.30
C THR A 17 3.86 9.27 -0.47
N ALA A 18 4.84 8.50 -0.97
CA ALA A 18 4.61 7.26 -1.74
C ALA A 18 4.24 6.05 -0.87
N CYS A 19 3.37 6.23 0.13
CA CYS A 19 3.20 5.28 1.21
C CYS A 19 1.99 4.33 1.18
N SER A 20 1.05 4.53 0.27
CA SER A 20 -0.09 3.63 0.04
C SER A 20 -0.51 3.73 -1.42
N SER A 21 -0.94 2.63 -2.03
CA SER A 21 -1.56 2.63 -3.35
C SER A 21 -2.91 1.91 -3.29
N PRO A 22 -4.00 2.62 -2.95
CA PRO A 22 -5.35 2.04 -2.88
C PRO A 22 -5.81 1.45 -4.22
N ASN A 23 -5.42 2.07 -5.33
CA ASN A 23 -5.79 1.60 -6.67
C ASN A 23 -5.10 0.26 -7.00
N ASP A 24 -3.81 0.14 -6.72
CA ASP A 24 -3.07 -1.11 -6.99
C ASP A 24 -3.52 -2.24 -6.06
N THR A 25 -3.85 -1.89 -4.81
CA THR A 25 -4.45 -2.81 -3.83
C THR A 25 -5.77 -3.36 -4.33
N THR A 26 -6.69 -2.48 -4.75
CA THR A 26 -8.00 -2.87 -5.28
C THR A 26 -7.86 -3.74 -6.52
N LYS A 27 -6.93 -3.40 -7.43
CA LYS A 27 -6.66 -4.21 -8.63
C LYS A 27 -6.15 -5.60 -8.28
N ALA A 28 -5.20 -5.71 -7.35
CA ALA A 28 -4.64 -6.98 -6.90
C ALA A 28 -5.71 -7.88 -6.25
N LEU A 29 -6.54 -7.32 -5.37
CA LEU A 29 -7.62 -8.03 -4.70
C LEU A 29 -8.68 -8.51 -5.69
N LYS A 30 -9.12 -7.65 -6.62
CA LYS A 30 -10.07 -8.03 -7.68
C LYS A 30 -9.54 -9.14 -8.58
N ALA A 31 -8.25 -9.10 -8.93
CA ALA A 31 -7.61 -10.15 -9.73
C ALA A 31 -7.61 -11.52 -9.04
N GLN A 32 -7.77 -11.57 -7.71
CA GLN A 32 -7.91 -12.81 -6.93
C GLN A 32 -9.37 -13.15 -6.58
N GLY A 33 -10.35 -12.42 -7.11
CA GLY A 33 -11.77 -12.72 -6.92
C GLY A 33 -12.38 -12.15 -5.62
N PHE A 34 -11.73 -11.17 -4.99
CA PHE A 34 -12.30 -10.50 -3.82
C PHE A 34 -13.38 -9.48 -4.22
N THR A 35 -14.40 -9.34 -3.37
CA THR A 35 -15.47 -8.34 -3.48
C THR A 35 -15.55 -7.47 -2.23
N ASP A 36 -16.42 -6.45 -2.25
CA ASP A 36 -16.68 -5.57 -1.10
C ASP A 36 -15.39 -5.00 -0.48
N ILE A 37 -14.49 -4.55 -1.36
CA ILE A 37 -13.15 -4.11 -0.99
C ILE A 37 -13.20 -2.71 -0.40
N GLU A 38 -12.74 -2.59 0.84
CA GLU A 38 -12.46 -1.34 1.51
C GLU A 38 -10.97 -1.24 1.78
N THR A 39 -10.34 -0.13 1.39
CA THR A 39 -8.92 0.14 1.66
C THR A 39 -8.78 1.22 2.72
N TYR A 40 -7.81 1.06 3.60
CA TYR A 40 -7.49 2.02 4.66
C TYR A 40 -6.06 2.54 4.49
N GLY A 41 -5.61 3.34 5.45
CA GLY A 41 -4.27 3.92 5.45
C GLY A 41 -3.12 2.90 5.48
N ARG A 42 -1.91 3.41 5.69
CA ARG A 42 -0.69 2.59 5.61
C ARG A 42 -0.59 1.55 6.74
N ALA A 43 -0.08 0.36 6.42
CA ALA A 43 0.38 -0.63 7.39
C ALA A 43 1.91 -0.57 7.58
N PHE A 44 2.39 0.27 8.50
CA PHE A 44 3.83 0.57 8.67
C PHE A 44 4.73 -0.63 9.01
N PHE A 45 4.18 -1.75 9.48
CA PHE A 45 4.96 -2.92 9.92
C PHE A 45 4.47 -4.26 9.34
N ALA A 46 3.50 -4.25 8.42
CA ALA A 46 2.94 -5.48 7.86
C ALA A 46 3.74 -5.99 6.65
N CYS A 47 4.44 -5.09 5.94
CA CYS A 47 5.19 -5.39 4.72
C CYS A 47 6.69 -5.50 4.99
N SER A 48 7.43 -6.10 4.05
CA SER A 48 8.89 -6.19 4.18
C SER A 48 9.52 -4.81 3.99
N GLU A 49 10.75 -4.61 4.48
CA GLU A 49 11.47 -3.31 4.38
C GLU A 49 11.67 -2.85 2.93
N ASP A 50 11.64 -3.79 1.99
CA ASP A 50 11.82 -3.59 0.57
C ASP A 50 10.49 -3.39 -0.20
N ASP A 51 9.34 -3.35 0.48
CA ASP A 51 8.04 -3.00 -0.08
C ASP A 51 7.77 -1.49 0.09
N THR A 52 7.37 -0.83 -1.00
CA THR A 52 7.12 0.62 -1.01
C THR A 52 5.69 0.96 -0.56
N PHE A 53 4.73 0.13 -0.94
CA PHE A 53 3.32 0.35 -0.67
C PHE A 53 2.81 -0.72 0.30
N ALA A 54 2.09 -0.27 1.31
CA ALA A 54 1.53 -1.13 2.35
C ALA A 54 0.13 -0.62 2.67
N THR A 55 -0.88 -1.12 1.96
CA THR A 55 -2.25 -0.63 2.08
C THR A 55 -3.10 -1.67 2.80
N LYS A 56 -3.69 -1.26 3.94
CA LYS A 56 -4.64 -2.11 4.66
C LYS A 56 -5.90 -2.28 3.85
N PHE A 57 -6.52 -3.45 3.94
CA PHE A 57 -7.81 -3.71 3.34
C PHE A 57 -8.67 -4.56 4.25
N THR A 58 -9.96 -4.48 4.00
CA THR A 58 -10.93 -5.46 4.43
C THR A 58 -11.75 -5.79 3.17
N ALA A 59 -11.96 -7.07 2.87
CA ALA A 59 -12.76 -7.50 1.72
C ALA A 59 -13.50 -8.82 2.00
N THR A 60 -14.38 -9.21 1.09
CA THR A 60 -14.96 -10.56 1.03
C THR A 60 -14.10 -11.43 0.10
N ASN A 61 -13.61 -12.56 0.58
CA ASN A 61 -12.77 -13.46 -0.22
C ASN A 61 -13.64 -14.35 -1.17
N PRO A 62 -13.03 -15.10 -2.11
CA PRO A 62 -13.77 -15.99 -3.01
C PRO A 62 -14.59 -17.10 -2.34
N LYS A 63 -14.37 -17.36 -1.04
CA LYS A 63 -15.15 -18.31 -0.23
C LYS A 63 -16.35 -17.66 0.45
N GLY A 64 -16.56 -16.35 0.26
CA GLY A 64 -17.62 -15.58 0.91
C GLY A 64 -17.28 -15.13 2.33
N GLU A 65 -16.03 -15.25 2.76
CA GLU A 65 -15.61 -14.88 4.11
C GLU A 65 -15.11 -13.43 4.15
N ARG A 66 -15.52 -12.70 5.18
CA ARG A 66 -15.05 -11.34 5.42
C ARG A 66 -13.67 -11.39 6.08
N VAL A 67 -12.65 -10.88 5.38
CA VAL A 67 -11.24 -10.93 5.83
C VAL A 67 -10.61 -9.54 5.86
N ALA A 68 -9.55 -9.41 6.66
CA ALA A 68 -8.72 -8.21 6.79
C ALA A 68 -7.26 -8.56 6.52
N GLY A 69 -6.50 -7.56 6.08
CA GLY A 69 -5.07 -7.73 5.87
C GLY A 69 -4.41 -6.50 5.26
N THR A 70 -3.22 -6.72 4.71
CA THR A 70 -2.44 -5.71 4.00
C THR A 70 -2.03 -6.24 2.64
N VAL A 71 -2.17 -5.42 1.61
CA VAL A 71 -1.50 -5.65 0.34
C VAL A 71 -0.15 -4.94 0.35
N CYS A 72 0.90 -5.72 0.19
CA CYS A 72 2.29 -5.28 0.11
C CYS A 72 2.75 -5.29 -1.34
N SER A 73 3.32 -4.18 -1.81
CA SER A 73 3.90 -4.10 -3.15
C SER A 73 5.04 -3.07 -3.21
N GLY A 74 5.77 -3.03 -4.32
CA GLY A 74 6.83 -2.05 -4.57
C GLY A 74 6.83 -1.60 -6.02
N TRP A 75 7.54 -0.51 -6.33
CA TRP A 75 7.56 0.10 -7.67
C TRP A 75 7.86 -0.88 -8.82
N LEU A 76 8.69 -1.89 -8.58
CA LEU A 76 9.08 -2.93 -9.54
C LEU A 76 8.74 -4.34 -9.03
N LYS A 77 7.82 -4.46 -8.07
CA LYS A 77 7.45 -5.72 -7.43
C LYS A 77 5.98 -6.05 -7.64
N GLY A 78 5.68 -7.34 -7.63
CA GLY A 78 4.31 -7.83 -7.57
C GLY A 78 3.61 -7.46 -6.25
N ALA A 79 2.31 -7.70 -6.20
CA ALA A 79 1.50 -7.51 -4.99
C ALA A 79 1.36 -8.83 -4.21
N THR A 80 1.54 -8.77 -2.90
CA THR A 80 1.33 -9.90 -1.98
C THR A 80 0.25 -9.54 -0.96
N ILE A 81 -0.73 -10.42 -0.78
CA ILE A 81 -1.73 -10.29 0.28
C ILE A 81 -1.15 -10.93 1.55
N ARG A 82 -1.09 -10.16 2.64
CA ARG A 82 -0.77 -10.65 3.98
C ARG A 82 -1.98 -10.47 4.87
N TYR A 83 -2.57 -11.56 5.34
CA TYR A 83 -3.70 -11.51 6.27
C TYR A 83 -3.22 -11.09 7.67
N ASP A 84 -4.12 -10.46 8.42
CA ASP A 84 -3.92 -10.13 9.83
C ASP A 84 -4.02 -11.37 10.74
#